data_AF-A0A0F3RKQ1-F1
#
_entry.id   AF-A0A0F3RKQ1-F1
#
_cell.length_a   1.000
_cell.length_b   1.000
_cell.length_c   1.000
_cell.angle_alpha   90.00
_cell.angle_beta   90.00
_cell.angle_gamma   90.00
#
_symmetry.space_group_name_H-M   'P 1'
#
loop_
_entity.id
_entity.type
_entity.pdbx_description
1 polymer ?
#
loop_
_entity_poly.entity_id
_entity_poly.type
_entity_poly.pdbx_seq_one_letter_code
_entity_poly.pdbx_strand_id
1 'polypeptide(L)'
;MKDIVIALPDEKELNLEHRIELTHQIVDAMEWVQNGLGVQIDIHKPQIGDKNWHVHILLTMRRFREDGTGLGDIAVDLNPKIITVNGKKVVIKDPEMIHERVKEIINAYFAKLGLPYRVKDTVKCRESILGLVELGI
;
A
#
# COMPACT_ATOMS: atom_id res chain seq x y z
N MET A 1 -2.48 5.01 -14.04
CA MET A 1 -2.93 4.70 -12.66
C MET A 1 -1.69 4.24 -11.89
N LYS A 2 -1.65 4.40 -10.58
CA LYS A 2 -0.56 3.89 -9.73
C LYS A 2 -1.07 2.64 -9.01
N ASP A 3 -0.38 1.53 -9.16
CA ASP A 3 -0.67 0.30 -8.43
C ASP A 3 0.18 0.21 -7.16
N ILE A 4 -0.46 -0.11 -6.05
CA ILE A 4 0.17 -0.32 -4.74
C ILE A 4 -0.24 -1.71 -4.28
N VAL A 5 0.75 -2.58 -4.10
CA VAL A 5 0.55 -3.95 -3.63
C VAL A 5 0.91 -4.04 -2.15
N ILE A 6 -0.03 -4.49 -1.33
CA ILE A 6 0.16 -4.65 0.11
C ILE A 6 -0.09 -6.10 0.49
N ALA A 7 0.88 -6.71 1.19
CA ALA A 7 0.68 -8.00 1.83
C ALA A 7 -0.29 -7.86 3.00
N LEU A 8 -1.28 -8.74 3.04
CA LEU A 8 -2.25 -8.83 4.12
C LEU A 8 -1.96 -10.06 4.99
N PRO A 9 -2.37 -10.07 6.25
CA PRO A 9 -2.01 -11.17 7.13
C PRO A 9 -2.77 -12.48 6.78
N ASP A 10 -2.08 -13.62 6.89
CA ASP A 10 -2.57 -14.97 6.55
C ASP A 10 -3.02 -15.78 7.78
N GLU A 11 -3.02 -15.15 8.96
CA GLU A 11 -3.43 -15.78 10.20
C GLU A 11 -4.83 -16.38 10.08
N LYS A 12 -4.97 -17.64 10.52
CA LYS A 12 -6.22 -18.43 10.40
C LYS A 12 -7.39 -17.80 11.15
N GLU A 13 -7.11 -16.99 12.16
CA GLU A 13 -8.07 -16.21 12.94
C GLU A 13 -8.68 -15.08 12.10
N LEU A 14 -8.04 -14.70 10.98
CA LEU A 14 -8.54 -13.71 10.05
C LEU A 14 -9.29 -14.36 8.88
N ASN A 15 -10.52 -13.90 8.64
CA ASN A 15 -11.33 -14.28 7.49
C ASN A 15 -11.28 -13.17 6.39
N LEU A 16 -12.09 -13.32 5.33
CA LEU A 16 -12.13 -12.33 4.25
C LEU A 16 -12.64 -10.95 4.73
N GLU A 17 -13.65 -10.90 5.59
CA GLU A 17 -14.20 -9.65 6.12
C GLU A 17 -13.17 -8.85 6.91
N HIS A 18 -12.34 -9.52 7.71
CA HIS A 18 -11.23 -8.86 8.41
C HIS A 18 -10.24 -8.23 7.44
N ARG A 19 -9.98 -8.88 6.29
CA ARG A 19 -9.08 -8.36 5.25
C ARG A 19 -9.70 -7.18 4.52
N ILE A 20 -11.00 -7.24 4.24
CA ILE A 20 -11.76 -6.11 3.69
C ILE A 20 -11.69 -4.91 4.65
N GLU A 21 -12.03 -5.11 5.93
CA GLU A 21 -11.99 -4.03 6.94
C GLU A 21 -10.59 -3.44 7.07
N LEU A 22 -9.56 -4.28 7.15
CA LEU A 22 -8.17 -3.85 7.23
C LEU A 22 -7.75 -3.02 6.02
N THR A 23 -8.11 -3.45 4.81
CA THR A 23 -7.85 -2.68 3.58
C THR A 23 -8.55 -1.33 3.60
N HIS A 24 -9.81 -1.26 4.06
CA HIS A 24 -10.51 0.02 4.20
C HIS A 24 -9.80 0.94 5.20
N GLN A 25 -9.36 0.44 6.35
CA GLN A 25 -8.59 1.22 7.32
C GLN A 25 -7.28 1.75 6.74
N ILE A 26 -6.61 0.98 5.89
CA ILE A 26 -5.42 1.43 5.16
C ILE A 26 -5.77 2.59 4.22
N VAL A 27 -6.79 2.43 3.38
CA VAL A 27 -7.21 3.47 2.43
C VAL A 27 -7.61 4.76 3.14
N ASP A 28 -8.37 4.65 4.24
CA ASP A 28 -8.80 5.80 5.05
C ASP A 28 -7.60 6.48 5.72
N ALA A 29 -6.70 5.70 6.32
CA ALA A 29 -5.51 6.25 6.96
C ALA A 29 -4.56 6.93 5.96
N MET A 30 -4.52 6.47 4.71
CA MET A 30 -3.75 7.13 3.66
C MET A 30 -4.45 8.35 3.07
N GLU A 31 -5.70 8.61 3.46
CA GLU A 31 -6.52 9.76 3.05
C GLU A 31 -6.68 9.88 1.53
N TRP A 32 -6.54 8.78 0.78
CA TRP A 32 -6.51 8.84 -0.68
C TRP A 32 -7.84 9.37 -1.26
N VAL A 33 -8.96 8.85 -0.76
CA VAL A 33 -10.31 9.25 -1.18
C VAL A 33 -10.59 10.69 -0.77
N GLN A 34 -10.23 11.07 0.46
CA GLN A 34 -10.41 12.40 1.02
C GLN A 34 -9.61 13.46 0.23
N ASN A 35 -8.46 13.07 -0.30
CA ASN A 35 -7.67 13.91 -1.21
C ASN A 35 -8.12 13.79 -2.68
N GLY A 36 -9.29 13.22 -2.95
CA GLY A 36 -9.89 13.17 -4.29
C GLY A 36 -9.32 12.12 -5.22
N LEU A 37 -8.59 11.11 -4.74
CA LEU A 37 -8.16 10.00 -5.60
C LEU A 37 -9.30 8.99 -5.76
N GLY A 38 -9.48 8.50 -6.99
CA GLY A 38 -10.22 7.27 -7.20
C GLY A 38 -9.39 6.08 -6.74
N VAL A 39 -10.01 5.18 -5.97
CA VAL A 39 -9.37 3.99 -5.41
C VAL A 39 -10.15 2.76 -5.86
N GLN A 40 -9.48 1.84 -6.55
CA GLN A 40 -9.99 0.50 -6.82
C GLN A 40 -9.20 -0.50 -5.96
N ILE A 41 -9.92 -1.46 -5.38
CA ILE A 41 -9.40 -2.44 -4.43
C ILE A 41 -9.67 -3.84 -4.96
N ASP A 42 -8.61 -4.62 -5.13
CA ASP A 42 -8.69 -6.02 -5.57
C ASP A 42 -7.92 -6.91 -4.57
N ILE A 43 -8.64 -7.67 -3.75
CA ILE A 43 -8.06 -8.57 -2.73
C ILE A 43 -7.90 -9.97 -3.30
N HIS A 44 -6.67 -10.48 -3.29
CA HIS A 44 -6.32 -11.81 -3.78
C HIS A 44 -6.03 -12.78 -2.62
N LYS A 45 -6.65 -13.96 -2.70
CA LYS A 45 -6.34 -15.08 -1.81
C LYS A 45 -5.07 -15.81 -2.26
N PRO A 46 -4.34 -16.46 -1.34
CA PRO A 46 -3.21 -17.31 -1.69
C PRO A 46 -3.60 -18.42 -2.67
N GLN A 47 -2.68 -18.76 -3.56
CA GLN A 47 -2.78 -19.99 -4.34
C GLN A 47 -2.49 -21.22 -3.47
N ILE A 48 -2.83 -22.41 -3.96
CA ILE A 48 -2.61 -23.66 -3.20
C ILE A 48 -1.12 -23.81 -2.89
N GLY A 49 -0.78 -23.89 -1.59
CA GLY A 49 0.59 -24.01 -1.10
C GLY A 49 1.29 -22.69 -0.79
N ASP A 50 0.67 -21.55 -1.09
CA ASP A 50 1.13 -20.20 -0.73
C ASP A 50 0.40 -19.68 0.53
N LYS A 51 0.95 -18.64 1.15
CA LYS A 51 0.41 -17.90 2.30
C LYS A 51 0.23 -16.41 2.00
N ASN A 52 0.38 -15.99 0.75
CA ASN A 52 0.43 -14.59 0.38
C ASN A 52 -0.95 -14.01 0.06
N TRP A 53 -1.73 -13.66 1.09
CA TRP A 53 -2.83 -12.72 0.89
C TRP A 53 -2.26 -11.37 0.52
N HIS A 54 -2.79 -10.75 -0.52
CA HIS A 54 -2.37 -9.41 -0.91
C HIS A 54 -3.53 -8.65 -1.52
N VAL A 55 -3.42 -7.33 -1.48
CA VAL A 55 -4.37 -6.43 -2.12
C VAL A 55 -3.62 -5.57 -3.13
N HIS A 56 -4.21 -5.43 -4.31
CA HIS A 56 -3.88 -4.37 -5.25
C HIS A 56 -4.78 -3.17 -4.96
N ILE A 57 -4.15 -2.01 -4.78
CA ILE A 57 -4.84 -0.74 -4.61
C ILE A 57 -4.43 0.15 -5.79
N LEU A 58 -5.37 0.33 -6.72
CA LEU A 58 -5.16 1.09 -7.93
C LEU A 58 -5.68 2.51 -7.74
N LEU A 59 -4.76 3.46 -7.76
CA LEU A 59 -5.04 4.89 -7.62
C LEU A 59 -5.12 5.58 -8.99
N THR A 60 -6.07 6.49 -9.16
CA THR A 60 -6.08 7.41 -10.29
C THR A 60 -4.84 8.32 -10.23
N MET A 61 -4.23 8.63 -11.38
CA MET A 61 -3.11 9.59 -11.44
C MET A 61 -3.58 11.05 -11.49
N ARG A 62 -4.89 11.26 -11.44
CA ARG A 62 -5.55 12.57 -11.37
C ARG A 62 -6.59 12.54 -10.28
N ARG A 63 -6.75 13.66 -9.59
CA ARG A 63 -7.78 13.84 -8.56
C ARG A 63 -9.11 14.14 -9.22
N PHE A 64 -10.21 13.69 -8.62
CA PHE A 64 -11.53 14.21 -8.92
C PHE A 64 -11.61 15.66 -8.48
N ARG A 65 -12.36 16.46 -9.24
CA ARG A 65 -12.77 17.81 -8.81
C ARG A 65 -13.70 17.69 -7.61
N GLU A 66 -13.74 18.73 -6.78
CA GLU A 66 -14.63 18.78 -5.60
C GLU A 66 -16.10 18.58 -5.98
N ASP A 67 -16.52 19.02 -7.17
CA ASP A 67 -17.87 18.85 -7.69
C ASP A 67 -18.17 17.42 -8.22
N GLY A 68 -17.17 16.54 -8.24
CA GLY A 68 -17.28 15.15 -8.72
C GLY A 68 -17.54 15.01 -10.23
N THR A 69 -17.58 16.10 -11.00
CA THR A 69 -17.99 16.08 -12.43
C THR A 69 -16.90 15.58 -13.37
N GLY A 70 -15.65 15.50 -12.90
CA GLY A 70 -14.53 15.01 -13.71
C GLY A 70 -13.20 15.04 -12.99
N LEU A 71 -12.14 14.78 -13.76
CA LEU A 71 -10.77 14.76 -13.28
C LEU A 71 -10.14 16.17 -13.36
N GLY A 72 -9.41 16.55 -12.32
CA GLY A 72 -8.63 17.78 -12.20
C GLY A 72 -7.13 17.51 -12.26
N ASP A 73 -6.44 17.96 -11.21
CA ASP A 73 -4.98 18.01 -11.13
C ASP A 73 -4.33 16.63 -11.11
N ILE A 74 -3.08 16.58 -11.60
CA ILE A 74 -2.24 15.39 -11.56
C ILE A 74 -1.74 15.19 -10.12
N ALA A 75 -1.85 13.98 -9.59
CA ALA A 75 -1.39 13.62 -8.25
C ALA A 75 0.13 13.39 -8.22
N VAL A 76 0.90 14.47 -8.48
CA VAL A 76 2.37 14.42 -8.56
C VAL A 76 3.04 14.08 -7.23
N ASP A 77 2.33 14.29 -6.12
CA ASP A 77 2.76 13.96 -4.76
C ASP A 77 2.88 12.45 -4.51
N LEU A 78 2.21 11.63 -5.33
CA LEU A 78 2.37 10.17 -5.34
C LEU A 78 3.67 9.72 -6.02
N ASN A 79 4.45 10.62 -6.62
CA ASN A 79 5.71 10.25 -7.24
C ASN A 79 6.85 10.27 -6.21
N PRO A 80 7.90 9.45 -6.40
CA PRO A 80 9.11 9.52 -5.57
C PRO A 80 9.68 10.94 -5.55
N LYS A 81 10.10 11.40 -4.37
CA LYS A 81 10.69 12.73 -4.20
C LYS A 81 12.20 12.63 -4.33
N ILE A 82 12.81 13.52 -5.12
CA ILE A 82 14.26 13.65 -5.18
C ILE A 82 14.67 14.81 -4.28
N ILE A 83 15.41 14.52 -3.22
CA ILE A 83 15.95 15.52 -2.30
C ILE A 83 17.47 15.55 -2.37
N THR A 84 18.09 16.62 -1.87
CA THR A 84 19.55 16.72 -1.72
C THR A 84 19.92 16.64 -0.25
N VAL A 85 20.74 15.66 0.13
CA VAL A 85 21.28 15.48 1.48
C VAL A 85 22.81 15.53 1.38
N ASN A 86 23.45 16.46 2.10
CA ASN A 86 24.91 16.63 2.09
C ASN A 86 25.51 16.73 0.68
N GLY A 87 24.84 17.46 -0.22
CA GLY A 87 25.28 17.63 -1.61
C GLY A 87 25.03 16.43 -2.54
N LYS A 88 24.45 15.33 -2.04
CA LYS A 88 24.08 14.14 -2.85
C LYS A 88 22.58 14.09 -3.08
N LYS A 89 22.16 13.80 -4.32
CA LYS A 89 20.75 13.52 -4.64
C LYS A 89 20.35 12.16 -4.06
N VAL A 90 19.26 12.13 -3.31
CA VAL A 90 18.66 10.93 -2.71
C VAL A 90 17.21 10.86 -3.18
N VAL A 91 16.78 9.68 -3.62
CA VAL A 91 15.38 9.41 -3.95
C VAL A 91 14.69 8.90 -2.70
N ILE A 92 13.73 9.66 -2.19
CA ILE A 92 12.77 9.18 -1.20
C ILE A 92 11.70 8.42 -1.97
N LYS A 93 11.69 7.09 -1.81
CA LYS A 93 10.67 6.23 -2.40
C LYS A 93 9.40 6.35 -1.55
N ASP A 94 8.30 6.78 -2.17
CA ASP A 94 6.96 6.85 -1.56
C ASP A 94 6.51 5.56 -0.79
N PRO A 95 6.87 4.32 -1.23
CA PRO A 95 6.56 3.09 -0.50
C PRO A 95 7.13 2.99 0.92
N GLU A 96 8.24 3.68 1.24
CA GLU A 96 8.83 3.60 2.59
C GLU A 96 7.88 4.18 3.65
N MET A 97 7.11 5.23 3.32
CA MET A 97 6.11 5.78 4.24
C MET A 97 4.85 4.90 4.32
N ILE A 98 4.44 4.31 3.20
CA ILE A 98 3.24 3.46 3.13
C ILE A 98 3.45 2.20 3.99
N HIS A 99 4.60 1.54 3.89
CA HIS A 99 4.87 0.31 4.63
C HIS A 99 4.84 0.51 6.15
N GLU A 100 5.44 1.59 6.66
CA GLU A 100 5.44 1.86 8.10
C GLU A 100 4.02 2.14 8.61
N ARG A 101 3.24 2.93 7.87
CA ARG A 101 1.85 3.22 8.26
C ARG A 101 0.97 1.97 8.19
N VAL A 102 1.12 1.15 7.15
CA VAL A 102 0.39 -0.13 7.02
C VAL A 102 0.75 -1.08 8.16
N LYS A 103 2.03 -1.18 8.53
CA LYS A 103 2.49 -1.98 9.67
C LYS A 103 1.81 -1.54 10.97
N GLU A 104 1.74 -0.24 11.24
CA GLU A 104 1.06 0.30 12.42
C GLU A 104 -0.43 -0.07 12.43
N ILE A 105 -1.10 0.07 11.29
CA ILE A 105 -2.52 -0.27 11.12
C ILE A 105 -2.76 -1.77 11.37
N ILE A 106 -1.97 -2.65 10.77
CA ILE A 106 -2.09 -4.11 10.98
C ILE A 106 -1.85 -4.46 12.45
N ASN A 107 -0.83 -3.88 13.08
CA ASN A 107 -0.53 -4.13 14.50
C ASN A 107 -1.66 -3.66 15.42
N ALA A 108 -2.25 -2.49 15.13
CA ALA A 108 -3.41 -1.99 15.86
C ALA A 108 -4.64 -2.88 15.65
N TYR A 109 -4.83 -3.40 14.43
CA TYR A 109 -5.91 -4.32 14.10
C TYR A 109 -5.79 -5.64 14.86
N PHE A 110 -4.58 -6.23 14.94
CA PHE A 110 -4.34 -7.40 15.78
C PHE A 110 -4.63 -7.11 17.26
N ALA A 111 -4.20 -5.97 17.78
CA ALA A 111 -4.48 -5.57 19.16
C ALA A 111 -5.98 -5.40 19.43
N LYS A 112 -6.73 -4.80 18.49
CA LYS A 112 -8.20 -4.66 18.56
C LYS A 112 -8.89 -6.02 18.68
N LEU A 113 -8.37 -7.04 17.99
CA LEU A 113 -8.89 -8.41 18.04
C LEU A 113 -8.35 -9.25 19.22
N GLY A 114 -7.49 -8.69 20.08
CA GLY A 114 -6.84 -9.42 21.16
C GLY A 114 -5.83 -10.47 20.70
N LEU A 115 -5.34 -10.35 19.46
CA LEU A 115 -4.39 -11.29 18.87
C LEU A 115 -2.93 -10.92 19.23
N PRO A 116 -2.08 -11.91 19.53
CA PRO A 116 -0.71 -11.67 19.98
C PRO A 116 0.27 -11.35 18.83
N TYR A 117 -0.21 -11.33 17.58
CA TYR A 117 0.63 -11.17 16.39
C TYR A 117 1.11 -9.74 16.20
N ARG A 118 2.30 -9.59 15.61
CA ARG A 118 2.86 -8.30 15.19
C ARG A 118 3.61 -8.45 13.88
N VAL A 119 3.44 -7.47 13.00
CA VAL A 119 4.28 -7.28 11.81
C VAL A 119 5.66 -6.86 12.29
N LYS A 120 6.67 -7.66 11.92
CA LYS A 120 8.08 -7.38 12.23
C LYS A 120 8.59 -6.27 11.32
N ASP A 121 9.57 -5.49 11.80
CA ASP A 121 10.37 -4.62 10.95
C ASP A 121 11.00 -5.46 9.85
N THR A 122 10.92 -4.98 8.61
CA THR A 122 11.48 -5.71 7.47
C THR A 122 13.00 -5.84 7.63
N VAL A 123 13.48 -7.08 7.78
CA VAL A 123 14.84 -7.41 7.34
C VAL A 123 14.84 -7.14 5.83
N LYS A 124 15.83 -6.41 5.30
CA LYS A 124 16.02 -6.16 3.86
C LYS A 124 15.77 -7.43 3.04
N CYS A 125 14.54 -7.63 2.57
CA CYS A 125 14.23 -8.69 1.63
C CYS A 125 14.74 -8.19 0.29
N ARG A 126 15.73 -8.91 -0.29
CA ARG A 126 16.23 -8.62 -1.63
C ARG A 126 15.06 -8.53 -2.59
N GLU A 127 15.07 -7.53 -3.45
CA GLU A 127 14.08 -7.27 -4.52
C GLU A 127 13.87 -8.46 -5.50
N SER A 128 14.54 -9.60 -5.30
CA SER A 128 14.53 -10.76 -6.19
C SER A 128 13.25 -11.61 -6.18
N ILE A 129 12.20 -11.24 -5.43
CA ILE A 129 10.92 -11.99 -5.39
C ILE A 129 9.83 -11.27 -6.21
N LEU A 130 10.02 -10.02 -6.62
CA LEU A 130 9.16 -9.34 -7.59
C LEU A 130 9.86 -9.43 -8.95
N GLY A 131 9.21 -10.11 -9.90
CA GLY A 131 9.78 -10.47 -11.20
C GLY A 131 10.37 -9.29 -12.00
N LEU A 132 11.40 -9.62 -12.78
CA LEU A 132 12.07 -8.78 -13.77
C LEU A 132 11.14 -7.87 -14.58
N VAL A 133 11.43 -6.56 -14.60
CA VAL A 133 11.52 -5.68 -15.78
C VAL A 133 12.51 -4.57 -15.38
N GLU A 134 13.70 -4.45 -15.97
CA GLU A 134 13.98 -3.56 -17.10
C GLU A 134 15.35 -3.93 -17.69
N LEU A 135 15.40 -4.25 -18.99
CA LEU A 135 15.65 -3.35 -20.12
C LEU A 135 17.13 -3.03 -20.28
N GLY A 136 17.69 -3.59 -21.35
CA GLY A 136 19.01 -3.24 -21.83
C GLY A 136 19.11 -1.76 -22.17
N ILE A 137 20.24 -1.19 -21.78
CA ILE A 137 20.96 -0.18 -22.54
C ILE A 137 22.40 -0.66 -22.62
#